data_AF-A0A7Z1B0Z6-F1
#
_entry.id   AF-A0A7Z1B0Z6-F1
#
_cell.length_a   1.000
_cell.length_b   1.000
_cell.length_c   1.000
_cell.angle_alpha   90.00
_cell.angle_beta   90.00
_cell.angle_gamma   90.00
#
_symmetry.space_group_name_H-M   'P 1'
#
loop_
_entity.id
_entity.type
_entity.pdbx_description
1 polymer ?
#
loop_
_entity_poly.entity_id
_entity_poly.type
_entity_poly.pdbx_seq_one_letter_code
_entity_poly.pdbx_strand_id
1 'polypeptide(L)'
;MTRREEILDVAESLLESEGAQALTMRRVAQEMGIRAPSLYKHVPGKDDIEAGLQERALRVMATALAPAGTDLLAIMARYREWALTHPGLYELATRRPLRRDVIPASVEAAAAAQIVAVAGGEHRARALWALAHGLVDLEMADRFPPGADLDETWRAAFTPFR
;
A
#
# COMPACT_ATOMS: atom_id res chain seq x y z
N MET A 1 -20.78 1.38 11.26
CA MET A 1 -19.95 1.99 10.21
C MET A 1 -20.22 3.49 10.21
N THR A 2 -19.18 4.31 10.27
CA THR A 2 -19.29 5.78 10.30
C THR A 2 -19.37 6.34 8.88
N ARG A 3 -19.87 7.58 8.72
CA ARG A 3 -19.90 8.22 7.40
C ARG A 3 -18.49 8.41 6.81
N ARG A 4 -17.48 8.61 7.65
CA ARG A 4 -16.07 8.68 7.19
C ARG A 4 -15.60 7.35 6.61
N GLU A 5 -15.95 6.23 7.24
CA GLU A 5 -15.62 4.90 6.72
C GLU A 5 -16.29 4.65 5.36
N GLU A 6 -17.55 5.05 5.18
CA GLU A 6 -18.24 4.90 3.88
C GLU A 6 -17.60 5.75 2.79
N ILE A 7 -17.15 6.96 3.12
CA ILE A 7 -16.38 7.83 2.21
C ILE A 7 -15.09 7.14 1.79
N LEU A 8 -14.36 6.55 2.74
CA LEU A 8 -13.10 5.86 2.47
C LEU A 8 -13.32 4.60 1.63
N ASP A 9 -14.39 3.82 1.88
CA ASP A 9 -14.71 2.63 1.08
C ASP A 9 -14.98 2.97 -0.39
N VAL A 10 -15.77 4.02 -0.62
CA VAL A 10 -16.03 4.51 -1.98
C VAL A 10 -14.76 5.05 -2.63
N ALA A 11 -13.97 5.82 -1.87
CA ALA A 11 -12.70 6.37 -2.34
C ALA A 11 -11.69 5.27 -2.71
N GLU A 12 -11.60 4.21 -1.90
CA GLU A 12 -10.75 3.04 -2.14
C GLU A 12 -11.18 2.29 -3.40
N SER A 13 -12.48 2.06 -3.57
CA SER A 13 -13.04 1.44 -4.77
C SER A 13 -12.70 2.23 -6.04
N LEU A 14 -12.86 3.56 -6.01
CA LEU A 14 -12.48 4.44 -7.11
C LEU A 14 -10.97 4.41 -7.38
N LEU A 15 -10.15 4.39 -6.31
CA LEU A 15 -8.70 4.36 -6.42
C LEU A 15 -8.21 3.07 -7.09
N GLU A 16 -8.74 1.91 -6.69
CA GLU A 16 -8.34 0.62 -7.25
C GLU A 16 -8.87 0.38 -8.67
N SER A 17 -10.08 0.86 -8.99
CA SER A 17 -10.70 0.62 -10.31
C SER A 17 -10.34 1.65 -11.37
N GLU A 18 -10.20 2.92 -11.00
CA GLU A 18 -10.03 4.03 -11.95
C GLU A 18 -8.71 4.80 -11.74
N GLY A 19 -7.93 4.45 -10.71
CA GLY A 19 -6.65 5.10 -10.39
C GLY A 19 -6.79 6.42 -9.63
N ALA A 20 -5.66 6.95 -9.16
CA ALA A 20 -5.63 8.09 -8.24
C ALA A 20 -6.15 9.41 -8.82
N GLN A 21 -6.21 9.53 -10.15
CA GLN A 21 -6.81 10.65 -10.87
C GLN A 21 -8.34 10.73 -10.69
N ALA A 22 -9.00 9.58 -10.52
CA ALA A 22 -10.45 9.52 -10.29
C ALA A 22 -10.83 9.95 -8.87
N LEU A 23 -9.87 9.88 -7.93
CA LEU A 23 -10.05 10.25 -6.54
C LEU A 23 -10.21 11.77 -6.40
N THR A 24 -11.45 12.24 -6.49
CA THR A 24 -11.84 13.64 -6.30
C THR A 24 -13.06 13.74 -5.41
N MET A 25 -13.18 14.85 -4.66
CA MET A 25 -14.35 15.09 -3.79
C MET A 25 -15.68 14.98 -4.55
N ARG A 26 -15.72 15.46 -5.79
CA ARG A 26 -16.92 15.39 -6.63
C ARG A 26 -17.24 13.95 -7.03
N ARG A 27 -16.25 13.17 -7.48
CA ARG A 27 -16.46 11.77 -7.91
C ARG A 27 -16.91 10.91 -6.74
N VAL A 28 -16.27 11.06 -5.57
CA VAL A 28 -16.67 10.36 -4.33
C VAL A 28 -18.11 10.72 -3.95
N ALA A 29 -18.49 12.00 -3.97
CA ALA A 29 -19.86 12.40 -3.65
C ALA A 29 -20.89 11.85 -4.65
N GLN A 30 -20.54 11.87 -5.94
CA GLN A 30 -21.38 11.33 -7.01
C GLN A 30 -21.61 9.83 -6.82
N GLU A 31 -20.56 9.06 -6.53
CA GLU A 31 -20.65 7.62 -6.30
C GLU A 31 -21.47 7.29 -5.04
N MET A 32 -21.39 8.14 -4.01
CA MET A 32 -22.22 8.05 -2.82
C MET A 32 -23.67 8.55 -3.01
N GLY A 33 -24.03 9.10 -4.18
CA GLY A 33 -25.36 9.65 -4.43
C GLY A 33 -25.69 10.92 -3.63
N ILE A 34 -24.67 11.69 -3.21
CA ILE A 34 -24.83 12.90 -2.41
C ILE A 34 -24.21 14.13 -3.07
N ARG A 35 -24.51 15.32 -2.53
CA ARG A 35 -23.87 16.57 -2.96
C ARG A 35 -22.48 16.69 -2.34
N ALA A 36 -21.48 17.13 -3.10
CA ALA A 36 -20.10 17.30 -2.61
C ALA A 36 -19.95 18.12 -1.31
N PRO A 37 -20.70 19.22 -1.08
CA PRO A 37 -20.69 19.93 0.20
C PRO A 37 -20.99 19.07 1.44
N SER A 38 -21.74 17.96 1.28
CA SER A 38 -22.05 17.05 2.38
C SER A 38 -20.84 16.26 2.87
N LEU A 39 -19.84 16.00 2.01
CA LEU A 39 -18.61 15.29 2.39
C LEU A 39 -17.79 16.08 3.41
N TYR A 40 -17.73 17.41 3.25
CA TYR A 40 -16.92 18.29 4.09
C TYR A 40 -17.32 18.30 5.57
N LYS A 41 -18.50 17.76 5.90
CA LYS A 41 -18.93 17.54 7.29
C LYS A 41 -18.23 16.38 7.98
N HIS A 42 -17.59 15.49 7.20
CA HIS A 42 -17.01 14.23 7.68
C HIS A 42 -15.52 14.11 7.37
N VAL A 43 -15.06 14.71 6.28
CA VAL A 43 -13.65 14.76 5.88
C VAL A 43 -13.32 16.21 5.44
N PRO A 44 -12.26 16.84 5.97
CA PRO A 44 -11.92 18.23 5.63
C PRO A 44 -11.62 18.47 4.13
N GLY A 45 -11.19 17.43 3.42
CA GLY A 45 -10.87 17.52 2.00
C GLY A 45 -10.26 16.23 1.47
N LYS A 46 -9.80 16.28 0.22
CA LYS A 46 -9.21 15.13 -0.49
C LYS A 46 -8.00 14.57 0.27
N ASP A 47 -7.16 15.44 0.81
CA ASP A 47 -5.95 15.05 1.53
C ASP A 47 -6.24 14.22 2.79
N ASP A 48 -7.39 14.42 3.45
CA ASP A 48 -7.81 13.57 4.58
C ASP A 48 -8.27 12.19 4.12
N ILE A 49 -8.93 12.12 2.95
CA ILE A 49 -9.27 10.85 2.30
C ILE A 49 -7.99 10.11 1.92
N GLU A 50 -7.03 10.76 1.26
CA GLU A 50 -5.75 10.15 0.87
C GLU A 50 -4.97 9.66 2.09
N ALA A 51 -4.90 10.43 3.18
CA ALA A 51 -4.28 9.99 4.43
C ALA A 51 -4.99 8.76 5.04
N GLY A 52 -6.33 8.74 5.02
CA GLY A 52 -7.10 7.59 5.48
C GLY A 52 -6.86 6.33 4.64
N LEU A 53 -6.73 6.48 3.32
CA LEU A 53 -6.38 5.38 2.42
C LEU A 53 -4.93 4.91 2.59
N GLN A 54 -3.97 5.82 2.81
CA GLN A 54 -2.60 5.46 3.18
C GLN A 54 -2.57 4.64 4.48
N GLU A 55 -3.34 5.05 5.50
CA GLU A 55 -3.46 4.30 6.75
C GLU A 55 -4.03 2.89 6.51
N ARG A 56 -5.09 2.77 5.69
CA ARG A 56 -5.66 1.46 5.31
C ARG A 56 -4.65 0.59 4.58
N ALA A 57 -3.95 1.14 3.59
CA ALA A 57 -2.92 0.42 2.84
C ALA A 57 -1.87 -0.20 3.77
N LEU A 58 -1.37 0.58 4.75
CA LEU A 58 -0.39 0.09 5.73
C LEU A 58 -0.96 -1.02 6.63
N ARG A 59 -2.23 -0.90 7.06
CA ARG A 59 -2.91 -1.93 7.88
C ARG A 59 -3.17 -3.22 7.11
N VAL A 60 -3.60 -3.10 5.85
CA VAL A 60 -3.82 -4.24 4.95
C VAL A 60 -2.48 -4.94 4.68
N MET A 61 -1.42 -4.18 4.39
CA MET A 61 -0.08 -4.74 4.23
C MET A 61 0.38 -5.48 5.48
N ALA A 62 0.28 -4.87 6.66
CA ALA A 62 0.66 -5.51 7.92
C ALA A 62 -0.08 -6.84 8.13
N THR A 63 -1.39 -6.85 7.85
CA THR A 63 -2.23 -8.05 7.95
C THR A 63 -1.83 -9.12 6.93
N ALA A 64 -1.55 -8.72 5.69
CA ALA A 64 -1.16 -9.64 4.61
C ALA A 64 0.19 -10.33 4.87
N LEU A 65 1.11 -9.59 5.49
CA LEU A 65 2.44 -10.08 5.85
C LEU A 65 2.40 -10.99 7.09
N ALA A 66 1.54 -10.68 8.08
CA ALA A 66 1.46 -11.37 9.37
C ALA A 66 1.61 -12.92 9.32
N PRO A 67 0.92 -13.66 8.42
CA PRO A 67 1.00 -15.13 8.36
C PRO A 67 2.38 -15.69 7.96
N ALA A 68 3.25 -14.89 7.34
CA ALA A 68 4.58 -15.33 6.91
C ALA A 68 5.58 -15.54 8.07
N GLY A 69 5.23 -15.10 9.28
CA GLY A 69 6.08 -15.23 10.46
C GLY A 69 7.45 -14.55 10.26
N THR A 70 8.52 -15.34 10.34
CA THR A 70 9.92 -14.87 10.19
C THR A 70 10.61 -15.41 8.93
N ASP A 71 9.89 -16.06 8.01
CA ASP A 71 10.47 -16.50 6.75
C ASP A 71 10.55 -15.34 5.76
N LEU A 72 11.76 -14.83 5.54
CA LEU A 72 12.01 -13.71 4.62
C LEU A 72 11.40 -13.91 3.24
N LEU A 73 11.52 -15.12 2.65
CA LEU A 73 10.99 -15.34 1.29
C LEU A 73 9.46 -15.34 1.29
N ALA A 74 8.85 -15.90 2.33
CA ALA A 74 7.40 -15.85 2.49
C ALA A 74 6.91 -14.40 2.68
N ILE A 75 7.61 -13.59 3.50
CA ILE A 75 7.28 -12.16 3.71
C ILE A 75 7.37 -11.40 2.39
N MET A 76 8.44 -11.59 1.60
CA MET A 76 8.61 -10.88 0.32
C MET A 76 7.58 -11.33 -0.72
N ALA A 77 7.22 -12.61 -0.75
CA ALA A 77 6.14 -13.11 -1.61
C ALA A 77 4.79 -12.49 -1.25
N ARG A 78 4.47 -12.35 0.05
CA ARG A 78 3.23 -11.70 0.51
C ARG A 78 3.22 -10.20 0.25
N TYR A 79 4.37 -9.54 0.37
CA TYR A 79 4.52 -8.14 -0.01
C TYR A 79 4.25 -7.93 -1.51
N ARG A 80 4.82 -8.77 -2.37
CA ARG A 80 4.54 -8.77 -3.82
C ARG A 80 3.04 -8.97 -4.09
N GLU A 81 2.45 -10.02 -3.52
CA GLU A 81 1.03 -10.34 -3.68
C GLU A 81 0.13 -9.19 -3.25
N TRP A 82 0.37 -8.61 -2.07
CA TRP A 82 -0.36 -7.45 -1.57
C TRP A 82 -0.29 -6.29 -2.56
N ALA A 83 0.91 -5.95 -3.03
CA ALA A 83 1.09 -4.84 -3.95
C ALA A 83 0.34 -5.06 -5.27
N LEU A 84 0.48 -6.23 -5.88
CA LEU A 84 -0.17 -6.57 -7.16
C LEU A 84 -1.70 -6.69 -7.05
N THR A 85 -2.21 -7.06 -5.87
CA THR A 85 -3.65 -7.16 -5.60
C THR A 85 -4.27 -5.79 -5.33
N HIS A 86 -3.48 -4.84 -4.81
CA HIS A 86 -3.93 -3.51 -4.41
C HIS A 86 -3.07 -2.39 -5.04
N PRO A 87 -2.98 -2.31 -6.39
CA PRO A 87 -2.10 -1.36 -7.07
C PRO A 87 -2.41 0.11 -6.73
N GLY A 88 -3.67 0.46 -6.51
CA GLY A 88 -4.08 1.82 -6.16
C GLY A 88 -3.62 2.22 -4.76
N LEU A 89 -3.88 1.37 -3.76
CA LEU A 89 -3.38 1.57 -2.40
C LEU A 89 -1.86 1.54 -2.35
N TYR A 90 -1.22 0.65 -3.11
CA TYR A 90 0.23 0.58 -3.24
C TYR A 90 0.82 1.89 -3.74
N GLU A 91 0.31 2.43 -4.85
CA GLU A 91 0.75 3.71 -5.40
C GLU A 91 0.65 4.82 -4.35
N LEU A 92 -0.50 4.91 -3.68
CA LEU A 92 -0.77 5.97 -2.71
C LEU A 92 0.14 5.89 -1.47
N ALA A 93 0.41 4.68 -0.98
CA ALA A 93 1.15 4.45 0.26
C ALA A 93 2.68 4.46 0.07
N THR A 94 3.17 4.13 -1.13
CA THR A 94 4.61 3.92 -1.35
C THR A 94 5.24 4.90 -2.34
N ARG A 95 4.49 5.41 -3.32
CA ARG A 95 5.01 6.30 -4.37
C ARG A 95 4.72 7.78 -4.11
N ARG A 96 4.21 8.12 -2.92
CA ARG A 96 3.92 9.48 -2.46
C ARG A 96 4.45 9.69 -1.04
N PRO A 97 4.69 10.95 -0.62
CA PRO A 97 5.01 11.23 0.78
C PRO A 97 3.95 10.68 1.73
N LEU A 98 4.38 9.95 2.75
CA LEU A 98 3.49 9.44 3.80
C LEU A 98 3.06 10.59 4.71
N ARG A 99 1.75 10.71 4.97
CA ARG A 99 1.16 11.74 5.84
C ARG A 99 1.35 11.43 7.34
N ARG A 100 2.61 11.40 7.78
CA ARG A 100 3.01 11.15 9.18
C ARG A 100 2.48 12.19 10.17
N ASP A 101 2.05 13.34 9.70
CA ASP A 101 1.39 14.38 10.49
C ASP A 101 0.00 13.97 11.00
N VAL A 102 -0.63 12.98 10.36
CA VAL A 102 -1.98 12.49 10.72
C VAL A 102 -2.03 10.98 10.95
N ILE A 103 -1.19 10.19 10.28
CA ILE A 103 -1.15 8.73 10.43
C ILE A 103 -0.44 8.38 11.75
N PRO A 104 -1.04 7.57 12.64
CA PRO A 104 -0.39 7.18 13.89
C PRO A 104 0.91 6.42 13.63
N ALA A 105 1.99 6.79 14.35
CA ALA A 105 3.29 6.13 14.23
C ALA A 105 3.24 4.61 14.47
N SER A 106 2.28 4.13 15.27
CA SER A 106 2.05 2.69 15.50
C SER A 106 1.60 1.95 14.25
N VAL A 107 0.89 2.61 13.33
CA VAL A 107 0.46 1.99 12.05
C VAL A 107 1.65 1.81 11.13
N GLU A 108 2.48 2.84 10.97
CA GLU A 108 3.70 2.76 10.18
C GLU A 108 4.68 1.72 10.76
N ALA A 109 4.83 1.71 12.09
CA ALA A 109 5.67 0.73 12.78
C ALA A 109 5.17 -0.71 12.59
N ALA A 110 3.86 -0.95 12.73
CA ALA A 110 3.27 -2.28 12.52
C ALA A 110 3.46 -2.78 11.08
N ALA A 111 3.32 -1.88 10.10
CA ALA A 111 3.50 -2.19 8.69
C ALA A 111 4.95 -2.57 8.34
N ALA A 112 5.93 -1.94 9.00
CA ALA A 112 7.36 -2.25 8.82
C ALA A 112 7.84 -3.44 9.66
N ALA A 113 7.10 -3.84 10.71
CA ALA A 113 7.58 -4.71 11.77
C ALA A 113 8.18 -6.02 11.29
N GLN A 114 7.51 -6.72 10.36
CA GLN A 114 8.00 -8.01 9.88
C GLN A 114 9.30 -7.89 9.08
N ILE A 115 9.38 -6.91 8.17
CA ILE A 115 10.58 -6.66 7.37
C ILE A 115 11.74 -6.30 8.30
N VAL A 116 11.51 -5.42 9.28
CA VAL A 116 12.52 -5.02 10.27
C VAL A 116 12.99 -6.22 11.10
N ALA A 117 12.08 -7.10 11.52
CA ALA A 117 12.39 -8.25 12.37
C ALA A 117 13.34 -9.25 11.68
N VAL A 118 13.21 -9.45 10.36
CA VAL A 118 14.02 -10.41 9.60
C VAL A 118 15.26 -9.80 8.93
N ALA A 119 15.36 -8.46 8.90
CA ALA A 119 16.41 -7.78 8.15
C ALA A 119 17.81 -7.87 8.78
N GLY A 120 17.91 -8.06 10.09
CA GLY A 120 19.19 -8.03 10.81
C GLY A 120 19.80 -6.63 10.93
N GLY A 121 18.97 -5.58 10.97
CA GLY A 121 19.40 -4.18 11.20
C GLY A 121 18.69 -3.17 10.30
N GLU A 122 18.64 -1.90 10.72
CA GLU A 122 17.83 -0.89 10.03
C GLU A 122 18.26 -0.61 8.59
N HIS A 123 19.57 -0.55 8.32
CA HIS A 123 20.08 -0.30 6.97
C HIS A 123 19.75 -1.47 6.03
N ARG A 124 19.82 -2.71 6.54
CA ARG A 124 19.38 -3.89 5.79
C ARG A 124 17.87 -3.88 5.55
N ALA A 125 17.07 -3.45 6.52
CA ALA A 125 15.62 -3.34 6.36
C ALA A 125 15.26 -2.34 5.25
N ARG A 126 15.93 -1.17 5.22
CA ARG A 126 15.76 -0.18 4.15
C ARG A 126 16.18 -0.72 2.79
N ALA A 127 17.30 -1.46 2.72
CA ALA A 127 17.75 -2.08 1.47
C ALA A 127 16.81 -3.18 0.97
N LEU A 128 16.32 -4.04 1.87
CA LEU A 128 15.31 -5.07 1.56
C LEU A 128 14.05 -4.44 0.99
N TRP A 129 13.52 -3.42 1.67
CA TRP A 129 12.31 -2.75 1.25
C TRP A 129 12.49 -2.02 -0.09
N ALA A 130 13.62 -1.33 -0.29
CA ALA A 130 13.93 -0.68 -1.57
C ALA A 130 14.02 -1.68 -2.73
N LEU A 131 14.65 -2.85 -2.51
CA LEU A 131 14.73 -3.91 -3.51
C LEU A 131 13.34 -4.48 -3.85
N ALA A 132 12.53 -4.78 -2.83
CA ALA A 132 11.16 -5.26 -3.02
C ALA A 132 10.29 -4.25 -3.76
N HIS A 133 10.37 -2.98 -3.39
CA HIS A 133 9.66 -1.89 -4.04
C HIS A 133 10.05 -1.75 -5.52
N GLY A 134 11.35 -1.76 -5.83
CA GLY A 134 11.85 -1.69 -7.20
C GLY A 134 11.39 -2.87 -8.06
N LEU A 135 11.38 -4.10 -7.51
CA LEU A 135 10.89 -5.27 -8.23
C LEU A 135 9.38 -5.19 -8.52
N VAL A 136 8.58 -4.77 -7.54
CA VAL A 136 7.13 -4.55 -7.73
C VAL A 136 6.87 -3.49 -8.80
N ASP A 137 7.55 -2.34 -8.73
CA ASP A 137 7.36 -1.25 -9.69
C ASP A 137 7.70 -1.71 -11.12
N LEU A 138 8.78 -2.48 -11.29
CA LEU A 138 9.16 -3.04 -12.59
C LEU A 138 8.16 -4.08 -13.09
N GLU A 139 7.62 -4.89 -12.18
CA GLU A 139 6.62 -5.92 -12.51
C GLU A 139 5.27 -5.31 -12.91
N MET A 140 4.76 -4.37 -12.11
CA MET A 140 3.53 -3.63 -12.42
C MET A 140 3.62 -2.87 -13.74
N ALA A 141 4.82 -2.41 -14.09
CA ALA A 141 5.06 -1.68 -15.34
C ALA A 141 5.43 -2.59 -16.52
N ASP A 142 5.31 -3.92 -16.37
CA ASP A 142 5.61 -4.92 -17.39
C ASP A 142 7.01 -4.73 -18.02
N ARG A 143 8.02 -4.47 -17.17
CA ARG A 143 9.39 -4.13 -17.60
C ARG A 143 10.33 -5.33 -17.70
N PHE A 144 9.91 -6.50 -17.25
CA PHE A 144 10.70 -7.72 -17.40
C PHE A 144 10.53 -8.33 -18.80
N PRO A 145 11.53 -9.06 -19.32
CA PRO A 145 11.40 -9.72 -20.62
C PRO A 145 10.21 -10.69 -20.66
N PRO A 146 9.53 -10.86 -21.82
CA PRO A 146 8.47 -11.83 -21.97
C PRO A 146 8.92 -13.25 -21.59
N GLY A 147 8.14 -13.94 -20.75
CA GLY A 147 8.43 -15.30 -20.28
C GLY A 147 9.48 -15.39 -19.18
N ALA A 148 9.93 -14.28 -18.59
CA ALA A 148 10.80 -14.30 -17.42
C ALA A 148 10.12 -14.99 -16.23
N ASP A 149 10.86 -15.87 -15.55
CA ASP A 149 10.43 -16.48 -14.29
C ASP A 149 10.59 -15.47 -13.16
N LEU A 150 9.51 -14.76 -12.85
CA LEU A 150 9.51 -13.76 -11.79
C LEU A 150 9.58 -14.39 -10.40
N ASP A 151 9.12 -15.62 -10.21
CA ASP A 151 9.21 -16.30 -8.92
C ASP A 151 10.67 -16.65 -8.58
N GLU A 152 11.43 -17.13 -9.57
CA GLU A 152 12.88 -17.29 -9.43
C GLU A 152 13.59 -15.94 -9.27
N THR A 153 13.18 -14.91 -10.01
CA THR A 153 13.77 -13.56 -9.88
C THR A 153 13.64 -13.03 -8.45
N TRP A 154 12.43 -13.10 -7.87
CA TRP A 154 12.17 -12.71 -6.49
C TRP A 154 12.98 -13.58 -5.51
N ARG A 155 13.01 -14.90 -5.70
CA ARG A 155 13.81 -15.80 -4.85
C ARG A 155 15.30 -15.41 -4.84
N ALA A 156 15.89 -15.27 -6.02
CA ALA A 156 17.29 -14.90 -6.20
C ALA A 156 17.64 -13.53 -5.62
N ALA A 157 16.73 -12.55 -5.73
CA ALA A 157 16.91 -11.21 -5.19
C ALA A 157 17.06 -11.19 -3.66
N PHE A 158 16.32 -12.05 -2.95
CA PHE A 158 16.29 -12.06 -1.48
C PHE A 158 17.16 -13.14 -0.83
N THR A 159 17.70 -14.11 -1.59
CA THR A 159 18.67 -15.09 -1.06
C THR A 159 19.86 -14.45 -0.32
N PRO A 160 20.49 -13.34 -0.79
CA PRO A 160 21.62 -12.72 -0.09
C PRO A 160 21.28 -12.12 1.29
N PHE A 161 20.00 -12.02 1.62
CA PHE A 161 19.53 -11.44 2.88
C PHE A 161 19.22 -12.47 3.97
N ARG A 162 19.26 -13.76 3.62
CA ARG A 162 19.18 -14.87 4.58
C ARG A 162 20.41 -14.95 5.48
#